data_AF-D7MWZ5-F1
#
_entry.id   AF-D7MWZ5-F1
#
_cell.length_a   1.000
_cell.length_b   1.000
_cell.length_c   1.000
_cell.angle_alpha   90.00
_cell.angle_beta   90.00
_cell.angle_gamma   90.00
#
_symmetry.space_group_name_H-M   'P 1'
#
loop_
_entity.id
_entity.type
_entity.pdbx_description
1 polymer ?
#
loop_
_entity_poly.entity_id
_entity_poly.type
_entity_poly.pdbx_seq_one_letter_code
_entity_poly.pdbx_strand_id
1 'polypeptide(L)'
;ARIEKNHEVLDIGCGWGTLAIEAVRRTGCKYTGITLSIEQLKYAEEKVKQTGLQDRITFKLCDYRQLSDAQKYDRIISCEMLEHVGHKFMETFFSHCEAALAEDGIFVLQFISIPEERYNEYRLNSDFIKEYIFPGGCLPSLARVTSAIQIIDLGFDDKFIRIWEYYFDYCAAGFKTLTLGDYQIFFSRPGNVVAFGDDDPSRSSFSTQKKQR
;
A
#
# COMPACT_ATOMS: atom_id res chain seq x y z
N ALA A 1 -7.09 1.46 6.21
CA ALA A 1 -7.82 2.73 6.09
C ALA A 1 -9.01 2.90 7.06
N ARG A 2 -9.66 1.85 7.61
CA ARG A 2 -10.85 2.01 8.51
C ARG A 2 -11.91 2.95 7.90
N ILE A 3 -12.36 2.61 6.70
CA ILE A 3 -13.34 3.41 5.94
C ILE A 3 -14.74 3.09 6.46
N GLU A 4 -15.55 4.12 6.65
CA GLU A 4 -16.91 4.05 7.17
C GLU A 4 -17.83 4.83 6.23
N LYS A 5 -19.14 4.60 6.36
CA LYS A 5 -20.16 5.09 5.41
C LYS A 5 -20.21 6.61 5.25
N ASN A 6 -19.90 7.35 6.31
CA ASN A 6 -19.92 8.81 6.36
C ASN A 6 -18.62 9.45 5.86
N HIS A 7 -17.55 8.68 5.62
CA HIS A 7 -16.28 9.24 5.18
C HIS A 7 -16.31 9.71 3.72
N GLU A 8 -15.61 10.81 3.45
CA GLU A 8 -15.15 11.22 2.13
C GLU A 8 -13.71 10.71 1.91
N VAL A 9 -13.55 9.85 0.92
CA VAL A 9 -12.26 9.23 0.57
C VAL A 9 -11.69 9.89 -0.68
N LEU A 10 -10.41 10.27 -0.64
CA LEU A 10 -9.61 10.66 -1.80
C LEU A 10 -8.63 9.54 -2.17
N ASP A 11 -8.55 9.24 -3.46
CA ASP A 11 -7.63 8.27 -4.04
C ASP A 11 -6.74 8.96 -5.09
N ILE A 12 -5.47 9.16 -4.74
CA ILE A 12 -4.49 9.84 -5.55
C ILE A 12 -3.79 8.81 -6.43
N GLY A 13 -4.12 8.82 -7.73
CA GLY A 13 -3.69 7.80 -8.67
C GLY A 13 -4.67 6.62 -8.73
N CYS A 14 -5.96 6.90 -8.89
CA CYS A 14 -7.03 5.89 -8.77
C CYS A 14 -7.02 4.78 -9.85
N GLY A 15 -6.12 4.88 -10.84
CA GLY A 15 -5.96 3.91 -11.92
C GLY A 15 -7.28 3.60 -12.62
N TRP A 16 -7.59 2.31 -12.76
CA TRP A 16 -8.78 1.81 -13.43
C TRP A 16 -10.06 1.82 -12.57
N GLY A 17 -10.01 2.40 -11.36
CA GLY A 17 -11.19 2.60 -10.49
C GLY A 17 -11.64 1.38 -9.67
N THR A 18 -10.93 0.24 -9.75
CA THR A 18 -11.28 -0.99 -9.02
C THR A 18 -11.35 -0.78 -7.50
N LEU A 19 -10.39 -0.05 -6.93
CA LEU A 19 -10.36 0.23 -5.49
C LEU A 19 -11.57 1.07 -5.05
N ALA A 20 -11.94 2.09 -5.84
CA ALA A 20 -13.11 2.92 -5.58
C ALA A 20 -14.40 2.09 -5.52
N ILE A 21 -14.60 1.23 -6.52
CA ILE A 21 -15.77 0.34 -6.60
C ILE A 21 -15.84 -0.56 -5.36
N GLU A 22 -14.71 -1.18 -4.99
CA GLU A 22 -14.69 -2.12 -3.87
C GLU A 22 -14.86 -1.41 -2.52
N ALA A 23 -14.22 -0.26 -2.32
CA ALA A 23 -14.36 0.54 -1.11
C ALA A 23 -15.81 0.98 -0.90
N VAL A 24 -16.47 1.52 -1.92
CA VAL A 24 -17.86 1.97 -1.85
C VAL A 24 -18.82 0.80 -1.70
N ARG A 25 -18.62 -0.33 -2.40
CA ARG A 25 -19.47 -1.53 -2.22
C ARG A 25 -19.47 -2.04 -0.79
N ARG A 26 -18.30 -2.06 -0.14
CA ARG A 26 -18.16 -2.58 1.23
C ARG A 26 -18.68 -1.63 2.30
N THR A 27 -18.56 -0.32 2.08
CA THR A 27 -18.73 0.67 3.15
C THR A 27 -19.85 1.68 2.89
N GLY A 28 -20.20 1.92 1.64
CA GLY A 28 -21.12 2.98 1.23
C GLY A 28 -20.57 4.41 1.39
N CYS A 29 -19.25 4.57 1.60
CA CYS A 29 -18.60 5.87 1.67
C CYS A 29 -18.76 6.70 0.38
N LYS A 30 -18.42 7.99 0.45
CA LYS A 30 -18.19 8.79 -0.77
C LYS A 30 -16.73 8.66 -1.18
N TYR A 31 -16.49 8.56 -2.48
CA TYR A 31 -15.16 8.30 -3.01
C TYR A 31 -14.84 9.23 -4.18
N THR A 32 -13.71 9.89 -4.10
CA THR A 32 -13.15 10.73 -5.17
C THR A 32 -11.83 10.12 -5.63
N GLY A 33 -11.75 9.64 -6.86
CA GLY A 33 -10.49 9.21 -7.46
C GLY A 33 -9.95 10.25 -8.43
N ILE A 34 -8.65 10.52 -8.38
CA ILE A 34 -7.99 11.40 -9.36
C ILE A 34 -6.95 10.63 -10.16
N THR A 35 -6.85 10.96 -11.45
CA THR A 35 -5.85 10.42 -12.37
C THR A 35 -5.41 11.49 -13.37
N LEU A 36 -4.25 11.27 -13.99
CA LEU A 36 -3.75 12.06 -15.12
C LEU A 36 -4.03 11.39 -16.48
N SER A 37 -4.52 10.15 -16.51
CA SER A 37 -4.84 9.45 -17.76
C SER A 37 -6.31 9.59 -18.14
N ILE A 38 -6.54 10.09 -19.36
CA ILE A 38 -7.88 10.23 -19.95
C ILE A 38 -8.51 8.84 -20.16
N GLU A 39 -7.71 7.86 -20.54
CA GLU A 39 -8.11 6.48 -20.79
C GLU A 39 -8.55 5.78 -19.51
N GLN A 40 -7.78 5.94 -18.43
CA GLN A 40 -8.13 5.45 -17.11
C GLN A 40 -9.42 6.10 -16.61
N LEU A 41 -9.55 7.42 -16.74
CA LEU A 41 -10.77 8.13 -16.35
C LEU A 41 -11.99 7.56 -17.09
N LYS A 42 -11.90 7.49 -18.43
CA LYS A 42 -13.00 7.00 -19.28
C LYS A 42 -13.41 5.58 -18.89
N TYR A 43 -12.44 4.68 -18.71
CA TYR A 43 -12.70 3.30 -18.31
C TYR A 43 -13.34 3.23 -16.92
N ALA A 44 -12.79 3.94 -15.95
CA ALA A 44 -13.24 3.92 -14.57
C ALA A 44 -14.68 4.45 -14.44
N GLU A 45 -15.02 5.54 -15.14
CA GLU A 45 -16.37 6.08 -15.19
C GLU A 45 -17.37 5.11 -15.82
N GLU A 46 -17.01 4.48 -16.93
CA GLU A 46 -17.86 3.46 -17.57
C GLU A 46 -18.09 2.28 -16.62
N LYS A 47 -17.03 1.82 -15.94
CA LYS A 47 -17.13 0.72 -14.99
C LYS A 47 -18.03 1.07 -13.80
N VAL A 48 -17.91 2.28 -13.25
CA VAL A 48 -18.77 2.74 -12.15
C VAL A 48 -20.23 2.81 -12.57
N LYS A 49 -20.54 3.32 -13.77
CA LYS A 49 -21.91 3.35 -14.32
C LYS A 49 -22.49 1.94 -14.44
N GLN A 50 -21.71 0.97 -14.93
CA GLN A 50 -22.15 -0.43 -15.00
C GLN A 50 -22.47 -1.04 -13.63
N THR A 51 -21.82 -0.55 -12.57
CA THR A 51 -22.07 -1.02 -11.20
C THR A 51 -23.16 -0.25 -10.45
N GLY A 52 -23.70 0.83 -11.01
CA GLY A 52 -24.72 1.66 -10.38
C GLY A 52 -24.23 2.50 -9.19
N LEU A 53 -22.93 2.79 -9.10
CA LEU A 53 -22.32 3.47 -7.95
C LEU A 53 -21.98 4.95 -8.21
N GLN A 54 -22.46 5.52 -9.33
CA GLN A 54 -22.14 6.88 -9.76
C GLN A 54 -22.57 7.97 -8.76
N ASP A 55 -23.53 7.69 -7.89
CA ASP A 55 -23.99 8.65 -6.87
C ASP A 55 -23.02 8.77 -5.69
N ARG A 56 -22.03 7.87 -5.62
CA ARG A 56 -21.06 7.77 -4.51
C ARG A 56 -19.61 7.87 -4.97
N ILE A 57 -19.32 7.56 -6.23
CA ILE A 57 -17.97 7.61 -6.80
C ILE A 57 -17.89 8.72 -7.83
N THR A 58 -16.92 9.62 -7.65
CA THR A 58 -16.55 10.65 -8.62
C THR A 58 -15.10 10.44 -9.05
N PHE A 59 -14.84 10.45 -10.36
CA PHE A 59 -13.48 10.49 -10.89
C PHE A 59 -13.18 11.84 -11.50
N LYS A 60 -11.92 12.30 -11.39
CA LYS A 60 -11.48 13.57 -11.96
C LYS A 60 -10.17 13.38 -12.71
N LEU A 61 -10.08 13.94 -13.92
CA LEU A 61 -8.79 14.17 -14.59
C LEU A 61 -8.15 15.38 -13.93
N CYS A 62 -7.29 15.15 -12.95
CA CYS A 62 -6.82 16.20 -12.06
C CYS A 62 -5.44 15.85 -11.52
N ASP A 63 -4.54 16.82 -11.55
CA ASP A 63 -3.29 16.76 -10.83
C ASP A 63 -3.54 16.99 -9.34
N TYR A 64 -2.97 16.15 -8.47
CA TYR A 64 -3.15 16.30 -7.02
C TYR A 64 -2.69 17.68 -6.51
N ARG A 65 -1.74 18.32 -7.21
CA ARG A 65 -1.23 19.67 -6.91
C ARG A 65 -2.25 20.77 -7.17
N GLN A 66 -3.38 20.44 -7.79
CA GLN A 66 -4.48 21.35 -8.11
C GLN A 66 -5.72 21.07 -7.25
N LEU A 67 -5.62 20.16 -6.28
CA LEU A 67 -6.69 19.96 -5.31
C LEU A 67 -6.93 21.25 -4.53
N SER A 68 -8.19 21.57 -4.31
CA SER A 68 -8.57 22.75 -3.54
C SER A 68 -8.40 22.50 -2.04
N ASP A 69 -7.70 23.40 -1.36
CA ASP A 69 -7.55 23.38 0.11
C ASP A 69 -8.88 23.52 0.87
N ALA A 70 -9.95 23.93 0.19
CA ALA A 70 -11.29 24.05 0.77
C ALA A 70 -11.97 22.70 1.01
N GLN A 71 -11.58 21.64 0.29
CA GLN A 71 -12.15 20.31 0.48
C GLN A 71 -11.19 19.44 1.29
N LYS A 72 -11.69 18.94 2.43
CA LYS A 72 -10.98 18.01 3.31
C LYS A 72 -11.54 16.60 3.15
N TYR A 73 -10.67 15.61 3.29
CA TYR A 73 -11.02 14.20 3.17
C TYR A 73 -10.72 13.46 4.48
N ASP A 74 -11.65 12.62 4.91
CA ASP A 74 -11.47 11.78 6.09
C ASP A 74 -10.42 10.70 5.84
N ARG A 75 -10.28 10.26 4.58
CA ARG A 75 -9.32 9.23 4.19
C ARG A 75 -8.63 9.63 2.91
N ILE A 76 -7.31 9.55 2.89
CA ILE A 76 -6.53 9.66 1.66
C ILE A 76 -5.84 8.32 1.42
N ILE A 77 -5.90 7.83 0.20
CA ILE A 77 -5.22 6.60 -0.24
C ILE A 77 -4.37 6.96 -1.45
N SER A 78 -3.14 6.46 -1.50
CA SER A 78 -2.30 6.53 -2.68
C SER A 78 -1.53 5.22 -2.80
N CYS A 79 -1.75 4.51 -3.91
CA CYS A 79 -1.09 3.24 -4.19
C CYS A 79 -0.27 3.36 -5.47
N GLU A 80 1.02 3.04 -5.39
CA GLU A 80 1.91 2.93 -6.56
C GLU A 80 1.98 4.23 -7.39
N MET A 81 1.94 5.38 -6.72
CA MET A 81 1.99 6.71 -7.34
C MET A 81 3.24 7.49 -6.96
N LEU A 82 3.79 7.27 -5.76
CA LEU A 82 4.91 8.03 -5.20
C LEU A 82 6.20 7.89 -6.03
N GLU A 83 6.38 6.75 -6.68
CA GLU A 83 7.46 6.41 -7.61
C GLU A 83 7.53 7.39 -8.78
N HIS A 84 6.39 8.01 -9.14
CA HIS A 84 6.29 8.97 -10.23
C HIS A 84 6.37 10.43 -9.78
N VAL A 85 6.36 10.70 -8.47
CA VAL A 85 6.52 12.06 -7.92
C VAL A 85 7.95 12.55 -8.10
N GLY A 86 8.92 11.65 -7.89
CA GLY A 86 10.34 11.97 -7.98
C GLY A 86 10.91 12.61 -6.73
N HIS A 87 12.21 12.39 -6.51
CA HIS A 87 12.94 12.77 -5.29
C HIS A 87 12.72 14.22 -4.83
N LYS A 88 12.69 15.18 -5.77
CA LYS A 88 12.64 16.62 -5.47
C LYS A 88 11.26 17.12 -5.02
N PHE A 89 10.20 16.35 -5.24
CA PHE A 89 8.83 16.80 -5.07
C PHE A 89 8.09 16.02 -3.96
N MET A 90 8.79 15.19 -3.20
CA MET A 90 8.16 14.40 -2.13
C MET A 90 7.62 15.28 -1.01
N GLU A 91 8.35 16.31 -0.58
CA GLU A 91 7.85 17.29 0.40
C GLU A 91 6.58 17.97 -0.10
N THR A 92 6.58 18.36 -1.38
CA THR A 92 5.39 18.96 -2.02
C THR A 92 4.22 17.97 -2.02
N PHE A 93 4.45 16.71 -2.36
CA PHE A 93 3.42 15.68 -2.35
C PHE A 93 2.80 15.50 -0.96
N PHE A 94 3.62 15.36 0.09
CA PHE A 94 3.13 15.19 1.44
C PHE A 94 2.42 16.44 1.96
N SER A 95 2.92 17.64 1.65
CA SER A 95 2.26 18.90 2.01
C SER A 95 0.86 19.03 1.39
N HIS A 96 0.66 18.60 0.14
CA HIS A 96 -0.68 18.59 -0.46
C HIS A 96 -1.59 17.52 0.16
N CYS A 97 -1.03 16.35 0.52
CA CYS A 97 -1.79 15.31 1.22
C CYS A 97 -2.26 15.82 2.59
N GLU A 98 -1.37 16.45 3.36
CA GLU A 98 -1.68 17.06 4.65
C GLU A 98 -2.73 18.17 4.50
N ALA A 99 -2.54 19.07 3.54
CA ALA A 99 -3.50 20.15 3.25
C ALA A 99 -4.88 19.62 2.83
N ALA A 100 -4.98 18.42 2.23
CA ALA A 100 -6.25 17.80 1.88
C ALA A 100 -6.84 16.92 2.99
N LEU A 101 -6.06 16.56 4.02
CA LEU A 101 -6.49 15.64 5.08
C LEU A 101 -7.33 16.38 6.14
N ALA A 102 -8.44 15.76 6.56
CA ALA A 102 -9.20 16.23 7.71
C ALA A 102 -8.41 16.07 9.03
N GLU A 103 -8.80 16.78 10.09
CA GLU A 103 -8.12 16.76 11.39
C GLU A 103 -7.98 15.34 11.98
N ASP A 104 -9.05 14.54 11.92
CA ASP A 104 -9.06 13.12 12.33
C ASP A 104 -8.82 12.16 11.14
N GLY A 105 -8.21 12.66 10.07
CA GLY A 105 -8.05 11.93 8.83
C GLY A 105 -6.98 10.83 8.91
N ILE A 106 -7.13 9.79 8.07
CA ILE A 106 -6.12 8.73 7.91
C ILE A 106 -5.59 8.76 6.49
N PHE A 107 -4.28 8.92 6.35
CA PHE A 107 -3.57 8.73 5.10
C PHE A 107 -2.98 7.32 5.01
N VAL A 108 -3.22 6.63 3.90
CA VAL A 108 -2.65 5.32 3.57
C VAL A 108 -1.82 5.45 2.31
N LEU A 109 -0.53 5.16 2.44
CA LEU A 109 0.44 5.20 1.35
C LEU A 109 1.00 3.79 1.11
N GLN A 110 0.93 3.32 -0.12
CA GLN A 110 1.59 2.11 -0.61
C GLN A 110 2.53 2.49 -1.76
N PHE A 111 3.79 2.05 -1.68
CA PHE A 111 4.82 2.34 -2.68
C PHE A 111 5.87 1.23 -2.72
N ILE A 112 6.50 1.07 -3.88
CA ILE A 112 7.70 0.28 -4.09
C ILE A 112 8.90 1.07 -3.56
N SER A 113 9.70 0.43 -2.71
CA SER A 113 10.91 1.02 -2.15
C SER A 113 12.17 0.37 -2.70
N ILE A 114 13.27 1.11 -2.60
CA ILE A 114 14.62 0.60 -2.79
C ILE A 114 15.40 0.69 -1.46
N PRO A 115 16.31 -0.27 -1.16
CA PRO A 115 17.16 -0.17 0.03
C PRO A 115 17.94 1.15 0.07
N GLU A 116 18.08 1.73 1.27
CA GLU A 116 18.69 3.05 1.49
C GLU A 116 20.10 3.14 0.90
N GLU A 117 20.91 2.09 1.06
CA GLU A 117 22.28 2.04 0.55
C GLU A 117 22.37 2.15 -0.98
N ARG A 118 21.29 1.77 -1.68
CA ARG A 118 21.19 1.86 -3.15
C ARG A 118 20.47 3.11 -3.62
N TYR A 119 19.83 3.86 -2.73
CA TYR A 119 18.95 4.96 -3.10
C TYR A 119 19.67 6.06 -3.87
N ASN A 120 20.81 6.52 -3.37
CA ASN A 120 21.59 7.59 -4.00
C ASN A 120 22.13 7.20 -5.38
N GLU A 121 22.63 5.98 -5.53
CA GLU A 121 23.09 5.47 -6.82
C GLU A 121 21.91 5.33 -7.79
N TYR A 122 20.83 4.69 -7.35
CA TYR A 122 19.65 4.47 -8.18
C TYR A 122 19.05 5.78 -8.65
N ARG A 123 18.87 6.79 -7.78
CA ARG A 123 18.25 8.07 -8.18
C ARG A 123 19.11 8.88 -9.15
N LEU A 124 20.43 8.73 -9.13
CA LEU A 124 21.36 9.51 -9.96
C LEU A 124 21.66 8.85 -11.30
N ASN A 125 21.41 7.54 -11.42
CA ASN A 125 21.68 6.77 -12.63
C ASN A 125 20.37 6.34 -13.32
N SER A 126 20.48 6.08 -14.62
CA SER A 126 19.42 5.46 -15.41
C SER A 126 19.71 3.97 -15.56
N ASP A 127 18.67 3.15 -15.44
CA ASP A 127 18.70 1.74 -15.77
C ASP A 127 17.67 1.44 -16.87
N PHE A 128 17.57 0.18 -17.28
CA PHE A 128 16.60 -0.25 -18.29
C PHE A 128 15.16 0.16 -17.94
N ILE A 129 14.77 0.09 -16.66
CA ILE A 129 13.41 0.42 -16.23
C ILE A 129 13.17 1.92 -16.40
N LYS A 130 14.09 2.78 -15.96
CA LYS A 130 13.96 4.24 -16.11
C LYS A 130 14.09 4.71 -17.55
N GLU A 131 14.82 3.98 -18.39
CA GLU A 131 15.04 4.41 -19.77
C GLU A 131 13.88 4.00 -20.69
N TYR A 132 13.30 2.81 -20.48
CA TYR A 132 12.34 2.23 -21.44
C TYR A 132 10.94 1.95 -20.89
N ILE A 133 10.78 1.71 -19.58
CA ILE A 133 9.48 1.28 -19.01
C ILE A 133 8.80 2.44 -18.27
N PHE A 134 9.51 3.08 -17.35
CA PHE A 134 9.02 4.19 -16.54
C PHE A 134 9.97 5.39 -16.61
N PRO A 135 9.98 6.14 -17.73
CA PRO A 135 10.74 7.38 -17.86
C PRO A 135 10.43 8.37 -16.74
N GLY A 136 11.48 8.80 -16.04
CA GLY A 136 11.37 9.73 -14.90
C GLY A 136 10.97 9.10 -13.57
N GLY A 137 10.72 7.79 -13.52
CA GLY A 137 10.42 7.06 -12.29
C GLY A 137 11.59 7.09 -11.29
N CYS A 138 11.27 7.19 -10.01
CA CYS A 138 12.24 7.19 -8.92
C CYS A 138 11.65 6.49 -7.69
N LEU A 139 12.07 5.25 -7.46
CA LEU A 139 11.79 4.51 -6.23
C LEU A 139 12.40 5.25 -5.02
N PRO A 140 11.60 5.64 -4.01
CA PRO A 140 12.14 6.15 -2.76
C PRO A 140 12.76 5.04 -1.90
N SER A 141 13.64 5.42 -1.00
CA SER A 141 13.92 4.63 0.20
C SER A 141 12.94 4.94 1.32
N LEU A 142 12.84 4.06 2.31
CA LEU A 142 12.02 4.32 3.49
C LEU A 142 12.47 5.60 4.22
N ALA A 143 13.79 5.78 4.40
CA ALA A 143 14.33 6.97 5.06
C ALA A 143 14.01 8.27 4.30
N ARG A 144 13.99 8.21 2.97
CA ARG A 144 13.56 9.36 2.16
C ARG A 144 12.09 9.70 2.41
N VAL A 145 11.22 8.70 2.48
CA VAL A 145 9.77 8.92 2.73
C VAL A 145 9.54 9.49 4.13
N THR A 146 10.14 8.89 5.16
CA THR A 146 10.02 9.34 6.55
C THR A 146 10.58 10.73 6.78
N SER A 147 11.63 11.13 6.06
CA SER A 147 12.16 12.51 6.12
C SER A 147 11.27 13.54 5.40
N ALA A 148 10.56 13.12 4.34
CA ALA A 148 9.69 14.00 3.56
C ALA A 148 8.35 14.25 4.23
N ILE A 149 7.81 13.22 4.90
CA ILE A 149 6.72 13.38 5.85
C ILE A 149 7.34 14.20 6.98
N GLN A 150 6.83 15.38 7.27
CA GLN A 150 7.30 16.20 8.39
C GLN A 150 6.91 15.55 9.73
N ILE A 151 7.37 14.31 9.99
CA ILE A 151 7.20 13.58 11.26
C ILE A 151 7.78 14.41 12.43
N ILE A 152 8.71 15.31 12.12
CA ILE A 152 9.25 16.31 13.03
C ILE A 152 8.15 17.22 13.61
N ASP A 153 7.13 17.57 12.82
CA ASP A 153 6.01 18.43 13.27
C ASP A 153 5.01 17.67 14.15
N LEU A 154 5.07 16.34 14.17
CA LEU A 154 4.39 15.49 15.16
C LEU A 154 5.15 15.40 16.51
N GLY A 155 6.27 16.12 16.64
CA GLY A 155 7.07 16.19 17.86
C GLY A 155 8.04 15.02 18.06
N PHE A 156 8.22 14.16 17.06
CA PHE A 156 9.23 13.10 17.10
C PHE A 156 10.58 13.65 16.63
N ASP A 157 11.60 13.54 17.48
CA ASP A 157 12.93 14.04 17.16
C ASP A 157 13.65 13.15 16.11
N ASP A 158 14.68 13.71 15.46
CA ASP A 158 15.46 12.98 14.45
C ASP A 158 16.07 11.68 15.01
N LYS A 159 16.30 11.59 16.32
CA LYS A 159 16.85 10.41 16.96
C LYS A 159 15.80 9.28 16.95
N PHE A 160 14.55 9.58 17.25
CA PHE A 160 13.43 8.66 17.19
C PHE A 160 13.25 8.09 15.78
N ILE A 161 13.26 8.95 14.76
CA ILE A 161 13.13 8.55 13.36
C ILE A 161 14.26 7.59 12.96
N ARG A 162 15.52 7.95 13.24
CA ARG A 162 16.68 7.10 12.93
C ARG A 162 16.68 5.76 13.67
N ILE A 163 16.16 5.71 14.91
CA ILE A 163 16.04 4.46 15.66
C ILE A 163 15.08 3.51 14.95
N TRP A 164 13.94 4.01 14.47
CA TRP A 164 12.95 3.19 13.79
C TRP A 164 13.37 2.76 12.39
N GLU A 165 14.04 3.65 11.63
CA GLU A 165 14.69 3.28 10.37
C GLU A 165 15.70 2.16 10.59
N TYR A 166 16.60 2.31 11.56
CA TYR A 166 17.56 1.27 11.92
C TYR A 166 16.88 -0.04 12.32
N TYR A 167 15.80 0.02 13.11
CA TYR A 167 15.05 -1.16 13.52
C TYR A 167 14.46 -1.92 12.31
N PHE A 168 13.83 -1.21 11.38
CA PHE A 168 13.24 -1.84 10.19
C PHE A 168 14.30 -2.45 9.28
N ASP A 169 15.38 -1.72 9.02
CA ASP A 169 16.49 -2.21 8.19
C ASP A 169 17.21 -3.39 8.85
N TYR A 170 17.44 -3.32 10.16
CA TYR A 170 18.03 -4.40 10.94
C TYR A 170 17.17 -5.68 10.88
N CYS A 171 15.86 -5.57 11.09
CA CYS A 171 14.94 -6.70 11.00
C CYS A 171 14.92 -7.30 9.60
N ALA A 172 14.82 -6.47 8.55
CA ALA A 172 14.84 -6.91 7.16
C ALA A 172 16.15 -7.65 6.81
N ALA A 173 17.30 -7.09 7.22
CA ALA A 173 18.60 -7.75 7.07
C ALA A 173 18.69 -9.04 7.89
N GLY A 174 18.15 -9.07 9.10
CA GLY A 174 18.12 -10.23 9.97
C GLY A 174 17.37 -11.41 9.36
N PHE A 175 16.19 -11.18 8.77
CA PHE A 175 15.46 -12.21 8.03
C PHE A 175 16.17 -12.61 6.73
N LYS A 176 16.67 -11.65 5.95
CA LYS A 176 17.39 -11.91 4.69
C LYS A 176 18.66 -12.74 4.89
N THR A 177 19.36 -12.53 5.99
CA THR A 177 20.60 -13.25 6.34
C THR A 177 20.35 -14.52 7.13
N LEU A 178 19.08 -14.87 7.41
CA LEU A 178 18.69 -16.01 8.26
C LEU A 178 19.25 -15.93 9.69
N THR A 179 19.58 -14.72 10.16
CA THR A 179 19.96 -14.45 11.55
C THR A 179 18.73 -14.39 12.45
N LEU A 180 17.60 -13.94 11.90
CA LEU A 180 16.29 -13.94 12.54
C LEU A 180 15.40 -14.98 11.86
N GLY A 181 14.62 -15.71 12.66
CA GLY A 181 13.64 -16.69 12.20
C GLY A 181 12.32 -16.53 12.95
N ASP A 182 11.22 -16.88 12.30
CA ASP A 182 9.89 -16.93 12.89
C ASP A 182 9.40 -18.38 12.88
N TYR A 183 9.03 -18.91 14.05
CA TYR A 183 8.70 -20.32 14.23
C TYR A 183 7.30 -20.49 14.78
N GLN A 184 6.49 -21.27 14.09
CA GLN A 184 5.23 -21.75 14.62
C GLN A 184 5.37 -23.23 14.96
N ILE A 185 5.34 -23.54 16.27
CA ILE A 185 5.51 -24.91 16.77
C ILE A 185 4.22 -25.36 17.41
N PHE A 186 3.70 -26.50 16.96
CA PHE A 186 2.51 -27.12 17.51
C PHE A 186 2.88 -28.44 18.19
N PHE A 187 2.38 -28.62 19.41
CA PHE A 187 2.47 -29.89 20.13
C PHE A 187 1.08 -30.49 20.28
N SER A 188 0.96 -31.80 20.04
CA SER A 188 -0.24 -32.55 20.35
C SER A 188 0.12 -33.83 21.11
N ARG A 189 -0.82 -34.33 21.92
CA ARG A 189 -0.63 -35.60 22.64
C ARG A 189 -0.69 -36.78 21.66
N PRO A 190 -0.02 -37.92 21.96
CA PRO A 190 -0.14 -39.12 21.16
C PRO A 190 -1.62 -39.51 20.98
N GLY A 191 -2.08 -39.61 19.72
CA GLY A 191 -3.45 -39.99 19.38
C GLY A 191 -4.44 -38.84 19.10
N ASN A 192 -4.03 -37.57 19.19
CA ASN A 192 -4.93 -36.45 18.88
C ASN A 192 -5.01 -36.17 17.36
N VAL A 193 -5.87 -36.91 16.67
CA VAL A 193 -6.09 -36.82 15.21
C VAL A 193 -6.86 -35.57 14.78
N VAL A 194 -7.45 -34.82 15.70
CA VAL A 194 -8.24 -33.60 15.40
C VAL A 194 -7.33 -32.37 15.22
N ALA A 195 -6.10 -32.41 15.73
CA ALA A 195 -5.16 -31.28 15.71
C ALA A 195 -4.55 -31.00 14.31
N PHE A 196 -4.64 -31.95 13.40
CA PHE A 196 -4.21 -31.83 12.00
C PHE A 196 -5.47 -32.09 11.17
N GLY A 197 -6.08 -31.05 10.59
CA GLY A 197 -7.35 -31.17 9.87
C GLY A 197 -7.34 -32.29 8.82
N ASP A 198 -8.51 -32.85 8.52
CA ASP A 198 -8.74 -34.06 7.70
C ASP A 198 -8.23 -34.01 6.23
N ASP A 199 -7.53 -32.96 5.82
CA ASP A 199 -7.04 -32.75 4.46
C ASP A 199 -5.58 -33.23 4.25
N ASP A 200 -5.21 -34.38 4.82
CA ASP A 200 -3.96 -35.06 4.46
C ASP A 200 -4.18 -36.04 3.28
N PRO A 201 -3.71 -35.73 2.06
CA PRO A 201 -3.93 -36.57 0.87
C PRO A 201 -3.18 -37.91 0.95
N SER A 202 -2.29 -38.09 1.91
CA SER A 202 -1.43 -39.28 2.04
C SER A 202 -2.12 -40.49 2.69
N ARG A 203 -3.36 -40.36 3.19
CA ARG A 203 -4.10 -41.45 3.87
C ARG A 203 -4.80 -42.47 2.97
N SER A 204 -4.68 -42.38 1.64
CA SER A 204 -5.41 -43.26 0.72
C SER A 204 -4.77 -44.63 0.40
N SER A 205 -3.69 -45.04 1.08
CA SER A 205 -3.00 -46.29 0.68
C SER A 205 -2.35 -47.09 1.80
N PHE A 206 -3.11 -47.46 2.85
CA PHE A 206 -2.75 -48.63 3.66
C PHE A 206 -3.99 -49.43 4.06
N SER A 207 -4.46 -50.28 3.15
CA SER A 207 -5.35 -51.39 3.50
C SER A 207 -4.52 -52.49 4.17
N THR A 208 -4.95 -52.85 5.39
CA THR A 208 -4.33 -53.90 6.20
C THR A 208 -4.75 -55.27 5.67
N GLN A 209 -3.83 -56.05 5.10
CA GLN A 209 -4.04 -57.50 4.99
C GLN A 209 -3.82 -58.14 6.38
N LYS A 210 -4.91 -58.62 6.97
CA LYS A 210 -4.90 -59.50 8.15
C LYS A 210 -4.33 -60.89 7.78
N LYS A 211 -3.31 -61.30 8.54
CA LYS A 211 -2.93 -62.67 8.96
C LYS A 211 -3.58 -63.87 8.24
N GLN A 212 -2.75 -64.81 7.82
CA GLN A 212 -2.97 -66.24 8.10
C GLN A 212 -1.64 -67.02 8.24
N ARG A 213 -1.51 -67.65 9.42
CA ARG A 213 -0.54 -68.63 9.91
C ARG A 213 0.88 -68.16 10.22
#